data_AF-A0A7K4ABU9-F1
#
_entry.id   AF-A0A7K4ABU9-F1
#
_cell.length_a   1.000
_cell.length_b   1.000
_cell.length_c   1.000
_cell.angle_alpha   90.00
_cell.angle_beta   90.00
_cell.angle_gamma   90.00
#
_symmetry.space_group_name_H-M   'P 1'
#
loop_
_entity.id
_entity.type
_entity.pdbx_description
1 polymer ?
#
loop_
_entity_poly.entity_id
_entity_poly.type
_entity_poly.pdbx_seq_one_letter_code
_entity_poly.pdbx_strand_id
1 'polypeptide(L)'
;MRALAKRCAIDSKDKWVEDNEQNYIECYCPGCPTYHECMKAGGEKLFCARQTSKCEIVRLGCECGECSVAIRSRLSLNYYCQDGPARF
;
A
#
# COMPACT_ATOMS: atom_id res chain seq x y z
N MET A 1 39.01 -20.00 -15.81
CA MET A 1 38.04 -20.22 -14.71
C MET A 1 37.27 -18.92 -14.52
N ARG A 2 36.01 -18.85 -14.95
CA ARG A 2 35.13 -17.70 -14.64
C ARG A 2 34.00 -18.23 -13.77
N ALA A 3 34.05 -17.91 -12.48
CA ALA A 3 32.91 -18.09 -11.61
C ALA A 3 31.82 -17.11 -12.07
N LEU A 4 30.75 -17.64 -12.62
CA LEU A 4 29.51 -16.92 -12.90
C LEU A 4 28.59 -17.02 -11.69
N ALA A 5 27.87 -15.91 -11.47
CA ALA A 5 26.61 -15.81 -10.74
C ALA A 5 26.67 -15.89 -9.21
N LYS A 6 26.60 -14.72 -8.58
CA LYS A 6 25.33 -14.20 -8.03
C LYS A 6 25.50 -12.70 -7.78
N ARG A 7 25.18 -11.90 -8.80
CA ARG A 7 24.68 -10.55 -8.54
C ARG A 7 23.45 -10.76 -7.67
N CYS A 8 23.41 -10.19 -6.48
CA CYS A 8 22.15 -9.90 -5.80
C CYS A 8 21.39 -8.94 -6.73
N ALA A 9 20.72 -9.49 -7.73
CA ALA A 9 19.73 -8.76 -8.48
C ALA A 9 18.54 -8.64 -7.52
N ILE A 10 18.60 -7.63 -6.66
CA ILE A 10 17.36 -7.00 -6.23
C ILE A 10 16.85 -6.37 -7.51
N ASP A 11 16.03 -7.12 -8.24
CA ASP A 11 15.44 -6.67 -9.48
C ASP A 11 14.70 -5.38 -9.16
N SER A 12 15.32 -4.26 -9.51
CA SER A 12 14.87 -2.90 -9.20
C SER A 12 13.70 -2.48 -10.09
N LYS A 13 12.95 -3.44 -10.63
CA LYS A 13 11.68 -3.20 -11.29
C LYS A 13 10.60 -3.28 -10.24
N ASP A 14 10.24 -2.09 -9.77
CA ASP A 14 8.87 -1.72 -9.41
C ASP A 14 8.33 -2.45 -8.18
N LYS A 15 8.56 -1.86 -6.99
CA LYS A 15 7.78 -2.17 -5.78
C LYS A 15 6.32 -1.68 -5.95
N TRP A 16 5.65 -2.07 -7.03
CA TRP A 16 4.28 -1.68 -7.33
C TRP A 16 3.30 -2.51 -6.50
N VAL A 17 2.20 -1.90 -6.06
CA VAL A 17 1.08 -2.64 -5.47
C VAL A 17 0.07 -2.86 -6.58
N GLU A 18 -0.19 -4.11 -6.93
CA GLU A 18 -1.21 -4.45 -7.91
C GLU A 18 -2.62 -4.12 -7.39
N ASP A 19 -3.45 -3.48 -8.21
CA ASP A 19 -4.88 -3.37 -7.97
C ASP A 19 -5.58 -4.64 -8.46
N ASN A 20 -5.54 -5.68 -7.61
CA ASN A 20 -6.19 -6.96 -7.86
C ASN A 20 -7.10 -7.35 -6.69
N GLU A 21 -7.96 -8.34 -6.92
CA GLU A 21 -8.95 -8.79 -5.94
C GLU A 21 -8.31 -9.28 -4.64
N GLN A 22 -7.20 -10.01 -4.73
CA GLN A 22 -6.49 -10.53 -3.56
C GLN A 22 -6.01 -9.39 -2.65
N ASN A 23 -5.37 -8.37 -3.22
CA ASN A 23 -4.90 -7.20 -2.46
C ASN A 23 -6.08 -6.39 -1.92
N TYR A 24 -7.18 -6.29 -2.67
CA TYR A 24 -8.39 -5.62 -2.21
C TYR A 24 -9.00 -6.35 -1.01
N ILE A 25 -9.05 -7.67 -1.00
CA ILE A 25 -9.57 -8.47 0.12
C ILE A 25 -8.64 -8.36 1.34
N GLU A 26 -7.35 -8.61 1.16
CA GLU A 26 -6.36 -8.64 2.25
C GLU A 26 -6.07 -7.26 2.87
N CYS A 27 -6.29 -6.18 2.12
CA CYS A 27 -5.98 -4.85 2.60
C CYS A 27 -6.73 -4.52 3.90
N TYR A 28 -6.00 -4.03 4.90
CA TYR A 28 -6.53 -3.73 6.22
C TYR A 28 -7.08 -2.30 6.36
N CYS A 29 -7.08 -1.47 5.31
CA CYS A 29 -7.52 -0.07 5.40
C CYS A 29 -8.84 0.14 6.18
N PRO A 30 -9.89 -0.68 6.03
CA PRO A 30 -11.14 -0.53 6.79
C PRO A 30 -11.01 -0.63 8.32
N GLY A 31 -9.93 -1.22 8.84
CA GLY A 31 -9.63 -1.29 10.28
C GLY A 31 -8.59 -0.27 10.74
N CYS A 32 -8.00 0.51 9.84
CA CYS A 32 -7.00 1.52 10.18
C CYS A 32 -7.64 2.67 10.98
N PRO A 33 -6.98 3.23 12.02
CA PRO A 33 -7.53 4.35 12.80
C PRO A 33 -7.91 5.59 11.98
N THR A 34 -7.18 5.86 10.89
CA THR A 34 -7.47 6.99 9.97
C THR A 34 -8.67 6.73 9.05
N TYR A 35 -9.15 5.49 8.95
CA TYR A 35 -10.28 5.12 8.10
C TYR A 35 -11.61 5.41 8.78
N HIS A 36 -12.47 6.21 8.15
CA HIS A 36 -13.75 6.64 8.73
C HIS A 36 -14.92 6.51 7.75
N GLU A 37 -16.12 6.84 8.22
CA GLU A 37 -17.38 6.57 7.53
C GLU A 37 -17.48 7.17 6.12
N CYS A 38 -16.81 8.29 5.82
CA CYS A 38 -16.80 8.83 4.45
C CYS A 38 -16.09 7.87 3.47
N MET A 39 -14.93 7.35 3.86
CA MET A 39 -14.18 6.38 3.04
C MET A 39 -14.97 5.09 2.86
N LYS A 40 -15.62 4.64 3.94
CA LYS A 40 -16.50 3.46 3.94
C LYS A 40 -17.69 3.63 3.00
N ALA A 41 -18.39 4.75 3.09
CA ALA A 41 -19.53 5.06 2.22
C ALA A 41 -19.11 5.19 0.76
N GLY A 42 -17.91 5.70 0.50
CA GLY A 42 -17.32 5.77 -0.85
C GLY A 42 -16.74 4.44 -1.37
N GLY A 43 -16.72 3.38 -0.56
CA GLY A 43 -16.07 2.11 -0.90
C GLY A 43 -14.56 2.25 -1.16
N GLU A 44 -13.96 3.32 -0.62
CA GLU A 44 -12.55 3.62 -0.80
C GLU A 44 -11.71 2.62 0.00
N LYS A 45 -10.71 2.00 -0.63
CA LYS A 45 -9.80 1.02 -0.03
C LYS A 45 -8.59 0.86 -0.95
N LEU A 46 -7.53 0.21 -0.45
CA LEU A 46 -6.33 -0.13 -1.23
C LEU A 46 -5.66 1.13 -1.82
N PHE A 47 -5.56 2.18 -1.00
CA PHE A 47 -5.02 3.47 -1.41
C PHE A 47 -3.58 3.39 -1.94
N CYS A 48 -2.80 2.42 -1.47
CA CYS A 48 -1.43 2.18 -1.94
C CYS A 48 -1.33 1.70 -3.39
N ALA A 49 -2.43 1.20 -3.99
CA ALA A 49 -2.49 0.79 -5.40
C ALA A 49 -3.37 1.71 -6.26
N ARG A 50 -4.45 2.27 -5.67
CA ARG A 50 -5.51 2.96 -6.43
C ARG A 50 -5.29 4.46 -6.56
N GLN A 51 -5.74 5.20 -5.56
CA GLN A 51 -5.74 6.67 -5.54
C GLN A 51 -5.80 7.16 -4.09
N THR A 52 -5.65 8.47 -3.87
CA THR A 52 -5.97 9.12 -2.59
C THR A 52 -7.46 9.06 -2.31
N SER A 53 -7.81 9.23 -1.04
CA SER A 53 -9.18 9.49 -0.62
C SER A 53 -9.68 10.84 -1.14
N LYS A 54 -10.98 10.92 -1.39
CA LYS A 54 -11.67 12.20 -1.62
C LYS A 54 -12.24 12.80 -0.33
N CYS A 55 -12.14 12.07 0.78
CA CYS A 55 -12.59 12.49 2.11
C CYS A 55 -11.55 13.37 2.80
N GLU A 56 -12.00 14.16 3.79
CA GLU A 56 -11.09 14.86 4.70
C GLU A 56 -10.30 13.84 5.54
N ILE A 57 -8.97 13.96 5.54
CA ILE A 57 -8.10 13.05 6.29
C ILE A 57 -7.83 13.60 7.68
N VAL A 58 -8.22 12.84 8.71
CA VAL A 58 -7.81 13.08 10.10
C VAL A 58 -6.80 12.00 10.49
N ARG A 59 -5.55 12.39 10.75
CA ARG A 59 -4.45 11.45 11.08
C ARG A 59 -4.56 10.95 12.51
N LEU A 60 -5.34 9.88 12.72
CA LEU A 60 -5.52 9.20 14.02
C LEU A 60 -4.52 8.04 14.23
N GLY A 61 -3.57 7.87 13.31
CA GLY A 61 -2.62 6.76 13.25
C GLY A 61 -2.75 5.98 11.94
N CYS A 62 -1.65 5.41 11.44
CA CYS A 62 -1.64 4.53 10.26
C CYS A 62 -0.88 3.25 10.59
N GLU A 63 -1.55 2.14 10.31
CA GLU A 63 -1.04 0.78 10.49
C GLU A 63 -0.67 0.17 9.14
N CYS A 64 -0.31 1.04 8.19
CA CYS A 64 -0.02 0.65 6.82
C CYS A 64 1.22 -0.26 6.77
N GLY A 65 2.20 -0.07 7.67
CA GLY A 65 3.36 -0.97 7.83
C GLY A 65 3.03 -2.38 8.34
N GLU A 66 1.89 -2.57 9.01
CA GLU A 66 1.41 -3.87 9.51
C GLU A 66 0.50 -4.58 8.49
N CYS A 67 0.10 -3.88 7.42
CA CYS A 67 -0.76 -4.44 6.38
C CYS A 67 0.00 -5.48 5.55
N SER A 68 -0.56 -6.69 5.40
CA SER A 68 0.06 -7.77 4.61
C SER A 68 0.40 -7.36 3.18
N VAL A 69 -0.45 -6.55 2.55
CA VAL A 69 -0.23 -5.98 1.21
C VAL A 69 1.04 -5.12 1.20
N ALA A 70 1.18 -4.21 2.17
CA ALA A 70 2.33 -3.32 2.27
C ALA A 70 3.63 -4.10 2.55
N ILE A 71 3.58 -5.09 3.46
CA ILE A 71 4.72 -5.94 3.81
C ILE A 71 5.21 -6.73 2.60
N ARG A 72 4.31 -7.41 1.88
CA ARG A 72 4.67 -8.19 0.68
C ARG A 72 5.20 -7.31 -0.45
N SER A 73 4.61 -6.13 -0.63
CA SER A 73 5.08 -5.12 -1.60
C SER A 73 6.29 -4.32 -1.11
N ARG A 74 6.82 -4.61 0.09
CA ARG A 74 8.00 -3.97 0.68
C ARG A 74 7.91 -2.44 0.70
N LEU A 75 6.71 -1.94 0.96
CA LEU A 75 6.43 -0.52 1.07
C LEU A 75 7.14 0.07 2.29
N SER A 76 7.70 1.27 2.13
CA SER A 76 8.41 2.00 3.19
C SER A 76 7.70 3.28 3.61
N LEU A 77 6.63 3.66 2.91
CA LEU A 77 5.83 4.84 3.21
C LEU A 77 4.51 4.44 3.85
N ASN A 78 3.79 5.43 4.35
CA ASN A 78 2.54 5.32 5.07
C ASN A 78 1.53 6.33 4.50
N TYR A 79 0.32 6.37 5.04
CA TYR A 79 -0.69 7.37 4.69
C TYR A 79 -1.01 7.47 3.18
N TYR A 80 -1.03 6.33 2.49
CA TYR A 80 -1.42 6.25 1.07
C TYR A 80 -2.81 6.82 0.78
N CYS A 81 -3.71 6.84 1.77
CA CYS A 81 -5.02 7.51 1.69
C CYS A 81 -4.93 9.02 1.46
N GLN A 82 -3.82 9.64 1.86
CA GLN A 82 -3.61 11.08 1.73
C GLN A 82 -2.55 11.42 0.68
N ASP A 83 -1.44 10.68 0.69
CA ASP A 83 -0.23 11.03 -0.06
C ASP A 83 -0.20 10.37 -1.45
N GLY A 84 -1.16 9.48 -1.71
CA GLY A 84 -1.40 8.83 -3.00
C GLY A 84 -0.80 7.45 -3.08
N PRO A 85 -0.97 6.76 -4.22
CA PRO A 85 -0.48 5.39 -4.40
C PRO A 85 1.04 5.30 -4.22
N ALA A 86 1.52 4.10 -3.88
CA ALA A 86 2.94 3.84 -3.78
C ALA A 86 3.64 4.12 -5.13
N ARG A 87 4.58 5.06 -5.12
CA ARG A 87 5.44 5.40 -6.26
C ARG A 87 6.90 5.35 -5.79
N PHE A 88 7.79 4.88 -6.66
CA PHE A 88 9.24 4.83 -6.45
C PHE A 88 9.90 5.86 -7.36
#